data_AF-A0A1Y1L4V6-F1
#
_entry.id   AF-A0A1Y1L4V6-F1
#
_cell.length_a   1.000
_cell.length_b   1.000
_cell.length_c   1.000
_cell.angle_alpha   90.00
_cell.angle_beta   90.00
_cell.angle_gamma   90.00
#
_symmetry.space_group_name_H-M   'P 1'
#
loop_
_entity.id
_entity.type
_entity.pdbx_description
1 polymer ?
#
loop_
_entity_poly.entity_id
_entity_poly.type
_entity_poly.pdbx_seq_one_letter_code
_entity_poly.pdbx_strand_id
1 'polypeptide(L)'
;MKFVAQYKFTIAIENSICNDYVTEKLWRPLIAGSIPIYWGSPTVTDWLPNNQSAILIEDYKNASHLADYIKSVNTNDKLYDSYMEHKLSGRVENQLLKDKLKGGSYGIMNNKYFPVPAFECFVCKSMYERYSSNNNRNRSVYKCEQPKSRDTKRENWWISHWKYGQCQAKALSYLIETLNVSNYTKEVFDKQIEFYLSNGYC
;
A
#
# COMPACT_ATOMS: atom_id res chain seq x y z
N MET A 1 -17.05 8.30 6.71
CA MET A 1 -17.33 6.98 6.11
C MET A 1 -18.82 6.76 5.77
N LYS A 2 -19.72 7.73 5.98
CA LYS A 2 -21.17 7.58 5.75
C LYS A 2 -21.56 7.23 4.30
N PHE A 3 -20.79 7.69 3.31
CA PHE A 3 -21.07 7.39 1.90
C PHE A 3 -20.85 5.91 1.57
N VAL A 4 -19.65 5.37 1.86
CA VAL A 4 -19.29 3.97 1.57
C VAL A 4 -20.24 2.98 2.26
N ALA A 5 -20.68 3.28 3.47
CA ALA A 5 -21.59 2.42 4.24
C ALA A 5 -23.00 2.28 3.64
N GLN A 6 -23.36 3.07 2.62
CA GLN A 6 -24.66 2.97 1.93
C GLN A 6 -24.66 1.95 0.78
N TYR A 7 -23.51 1.36 0.46
CA TYR A 7 -23.35 0.47 -0.69
C TYR A 7 -22.83 -0.90 -0.28
N LYS A 8 -23.42 -1.97 -0.85
CA LYS A 8 -22.99 -3.36 -0.65
C LYS A 8 -21.56 -3.61 -1.16
N PHE A 9 -21.15 -2.91 -2.21
CA PHE A 9 -19.85 -3.10 -2.87
C PHE A 9 -19.13 -1.77 -3.08
N THR A 10 -17.81 -1.79 -3.03
CA THR A 10 -16.94 -0.65 -3.31
C THR A 10 -15.84 -1.06 -4.29
N ILE A 11 -15.69 -0.33 -5.39
CA ILE A 11 -14.56 -0.53 -6.32
C ILE A 11 -13.29 0.01 -5.65
N ALA A 12 -12.34 -0.88 -5.36
CA ALA A 12 -11.14 -0.61 -4.59
C ALA A 12 -9.89 -0.92 -5.44
N ILE A 13 -9.66 -0.11 -6.48
CA ILE A 13 -8.53 -0.29 -7.41
C ILE A 13 -7.39 0.66 -7.03
N GLU A 14 -6.19 0.10 -6.89
CA GLU A 14 -4.98 0.87 -6.63
C GLU A 14 -4.41 1.53 -7.89
N ASN A 15 -3.59 2.57 -7.68
CA ASN A 15 -2.98 3.31 -8.78
C ASN A 15 -1.88 2.51 -9.52
N SER A 16 -1.37 1.45 -8.91
CA SER A 16 -0.35 0.56 -9.47
C SER A 16 -0.46 -0.83 -8.85
N ILE A 17 0.12 -1.81 -9.52
CA ILE A 17 0.24 -3.19 -9.05
C ILE A 17 1.62 -3.36 -8.44
N CYS A 18 1.68 -3.62 -7.14
CA CYS A 18 2.93 -3.87 -6.43
C CYS A 18 2.69 -4.63 -5.13
N ASN A 19 3.60 -5.56 -4.81
CA ASN A 19 3.58 -6.26 -3.54
C ASN A 19 3.55 -5.27 -2.36
N ASP A 20 2.70 -5.56 -1.39
CA ASP A 20 2.45 -4.77 -0.19
C ASP A 20 1.92 -3.34 -0.42
N TYR A 21 1.59 -2.95 -1.67
CA TYR A 21 0.95 -1.67 -1.97
C TYR A 21 -0.57 -1.77 -1.74
N VAL A 22 -0.95 -1.75 -0.46
CA VAL A 22 -2.34 -1.81 0.00
C VAL A 22 -2.68 -0.53 0.74
N THR A 23 -3.61 0.27 0.21
CA THR A 23 -3.94 1.60 0.74
C THR A 23 -5.31 1.63 1.41
N GLU A 24 -5.76 2.84 1.77
CA GLU A 24 -7.09 3.07 2.33
C GLU A 24 -8.23 2.55 1.46
N LYS A 25 -8.00 2.33 0.15
CA LYS A 25 -9.01 1.83 -0.78
C LYS A 25 -9.51 0.43 -0.40
N LEU A 26 -8.65 -0.44 0.10
CA LEU A 26 -9.06 -1.74 0.67
C LEU A 26 -9.69 -1.56 2.05
N TRP A 27 -9.04 -0.80 2.94
CA TRP A 27 -9.41 -0.76 4.35
C TRP A 27 -10.72 -0.03 4.63
N ARG A 28 -11.00 1.08 3.93
CA ARG A 28 -12.22 1.87 4.13
C ARG A 28 -13.50 1.06 3.93
N PRO A 29 -13.70 0.31 2.83
CA PRO A 29 -14.89 -0.51 2.66
C PRO A 29 -15.00 -1.64 3.68
N LEU A 30 -13.90 -2.33 4.00
CA LEU A 30 -13.88 -3.37 5.04
C LEU A 30 -14.38 -2.86 6.41
N ILE A 31 -13.97 -1.65 6.79
CA ILE A 31 -14.41 -0.99 8.03
C ILE A 31 -15.86 -0.49 7.90
N ALA A 32 -16.22 0.08 6.74
CA ALA A 32 -17.56 0.63 6.50
C ALA A 32 -18.64 -0.45 6.44
N GLY A 33 -18.30 -1.69 6.10
CA GLY A 33 -19.26 -2.78 5.87
C GLY A 33 -19.72 -2.85 4.41
N SER A 34 -18.80 -2.59 3.48
CA SER A 34 -18.98 -2.72 2.04
C SER A 34 -17.93 -3.71 1.52
N ILE A 35 -18.29 -4.61 0.60
CA ILE A 35 -17.35 -5.58 0.04
C ILE A 35 -16.41 -4.85 -0.95
N PRO A 36 -15.09 -4.80 -0.69
CA PRO A 36 -14.16 -4.29 -1.68
C PRO A 36 -14.09 -5.24 -2.89
N ILE A 37 -14.22 -4.67 -4.08
CA ILE A 37 -13.84 -5.28 -5.36
C ILE A 37 -12.43 -4.77 -5.67
N TYR A 38 -11.42 -5.57 -5.36
CA TYR A 38 -10.04 -5.12 -5.22
C TYR A 38 -9.14 -5.50 -6.39
N TRP A 39 -8.26 -4.57 -6.78
CA TRP A 39 -7.13 -4.82 -7.68
C TRP A 39 -5.96 -3.91 -7.33
N GLY A 40 -4.78 -4.48 -7.10
CA GLY A 40 -3.63 -3.72 -6.63
C GLY A 40 -2.46 -4.62 -6.26
N SER A 41 -2.25 -4.86 -4.97
CA SER A 41 -1.17 -5.74 -4.49
C SER A 41 -1.44 -7.22 -4.78
N PRO A 42 -0.50 -7.93 -5.45
CA PRO A 42 -0.57 -9.39 -5.57
C PRO A 42 -0.49 -10.13 -4.23
N THR A 43 -0.04 -9.47 -3.17
CA THR A 43 0.05 -10.02 -1.80
C THR A 43 -1.11 -9.56 -0.92
N VAL A 44 -2.21 -9.04 -1.50
CA VAL A 44 -3.34 -8.50 -0.70
C VAL A 44 -3.97 -9.53 0.24
N THR A 45 -3.94 -10.81 -0.13
CA THR A 45 -4.47 -11.92 0.67
C THR A 45 -3.81 -12.04 2.04
N ASP A 46 -2.54 -11.66 2.17
CA ASP A 46 -1.81 -11.60 3.44
C ASP A 46 -2.43 -10.59 4.43
N TRP A 47 -3.21 -9.64 3.92
CA TRP A 47 -3.76 -8.51 4.66
C TRP A 47 -5.28 -8.55 4.84
N LEU A 48 -5.99 -9.51 4.23
CA LEU A 48 -7.43 -9.62 4.40
C LEU A 48 -7.77 -10.06 5.83
N PRO A 49 -8.85 -9.51 6.45
CA PRO A 49 -9.27 -9.93 7.79
C PRO A 49 -9.49 -11.43 7.92
N ASN A 50 -10.21 -12.00 6.95
CA ASN A 50 -10.49 -13.43 6.78
C ASN A 50 -10.21 -13.85 5.33
N ASN A 51 -10.18 -15.16 5.06
CA ASN A 51 -9.95 -15.69 3.70
C ASN A 51 -10.95 -15.16 2.66
N GLN A 52 -12.16 -14.78 3.10
CA GLN A 52 -13.20 -14.21 2.25
C GLN A 52 -13.64 -12.86 2.85
N SER A 53 -12.98 -11.79 2.44
CA SER A 53 -13.36 -10.42 2.84
C SER A 53 -13.31 -9.40 1.70
N ALA A 54 -12.84 -9.82 0.52
CA ALA A 54 -12.75 -9.01 -0.69
C ALA A 54 -12.99 -9.86 -1.93
N ILE A 55 -13.57 -9.28 -2.97
CA ILE A 55 -13.64 -9.90 -4.31
C ILE A 55 -12.40 -9.44 -5.07
N LEU A 56 -11.46 -10.34 -5.34
CA LEU A 56 -10.22 -10.01 -6.04
C LEU A 56 -10.46 -10.07 -7.55
N ILE A 57 -10.22 -8.96 -8.26
CA ILE A 57 -10.44 -8.89 -9.71
C ILE A 57 -9.58 -9.91 -10.47
N GLU A 58 -8.38 -10.20 -9.95
CA GLU A 58 -7.41 -11.13 -10.55
C GLU A 58 -7.87 -12.58 -10.60
N ASP A 59 -8.85 -12.96 -9.77
CA ASP A 59 -9.44 -14.32 -9.76
C ASP A 59 -10.37 -14.58 -10.96
N TYR A 60 -10.71 -13.54 -11.73
CA TYR A 60 -11.69 -13.62 -12.82
C TYR A 60 -11.05 -13.44 -14.18
N LYS A 61 -11.41 -14.31 -15.12
CA LYS A 61 -10.91 -14.31 -16.51
C LYS A 61 -11.13 -12.96 -17.22
N ASN A 62 -12.25 -12.28 -16.95
CA ASN A 62 -12.60 -11.02 -17.56
C ASN A 62 -13.70 -10.30 -16.77
N ALA A 63 -13.99 -9.05 -17.16
CA ALA A 63 -15.00 -8.21 -16.51
C ALA A 63 -16.42 -8.79 -16.53
N SER A 64 -16.79 -9.59 -17.55
CA SER A 64 -18.11 -10.24 -17.60
C SER A 64 -18.26 -11.27 -16.49
N HIS A 65 -17.26 -12.16 -16.35
CA HIS A 65 -17.27 -13.17 -15.29
C HIS A 65 -17.28 -12.52 -13.89
N LEU A 66 -16.50 -11.46 -13.70
CA LEU A 66 -16.53 -10.68 -12.45
C LEU A 66 -17.93 -10.09 -12.19
N ALA A 67 -18.56 -9.49 -13.20
CA ALA A 67 -19.89 -8.90 -13.07
C ALA A 67 -20.96 -9.96 -12.72
N ASP A 68 -20.89 -11.14 -13.34
CA ASP A 68 -21.81 -12.24 -13.05
C ASP A 68 -21.61 -12.78 -11.63
N TYR A 69 -20.37 -12.87 -11.15
CA TYR A 69 -20.08 -13.23 -9.77
C TYR A 69 -20.63 -12.19 -8.78
N ILE A 70 -20.38 -10.89 -9.01
CA ILE A 70 -20.90 -9.81 -8.15
C ILE A 70 -22.43 -9.87 -8.07
N LYS A 71 -23.13 -10.13 -9.18
CA LYS A 71 -24.59 -10.34 -9.16
C LYS A 71 -24.98 -11.53 -8.29
N SER A 72 -24.26 -12.65 -8.38
CA SER A 72 -24.53 -13.83 -7.55
C SER A 72 -24.34 -13.56 -6.04
N VAL A 73 -23.32 -12.78 -5.66
CA VAL A 73 -23.11 -12.33 -4.28
C VAL A 73 -24.23 -11.37 -3.86
N ASN A 74 -24.66 -10.49 -4.76
CA ASN A 74 -25.70 -9.51 -4.45
C ASN A 74 -27.07 -10.16 -4.19
N THR A 75 -27.41 -11.24 -4.87
CA THR A 75 -28.70 -11.93 -4.75
C THR A 75 -28.72 -13.08 -3.73
N ASN A 76 -27.60 -13.35 -3.07
CA ASN A 76 -27.47 -14.39 -2.05
C ASN A 76 -26.95 -13.79 -0.75
N ASP A 77 -27.85 -13.51 0.19
CA ASP A 77 -27.50 -12.87 1.46
C ASP A 77 -26.52 -13.70 2.28
N LYS A 78 -26.63 -15.04 2.27
CA LYS A 78 -25.66 -15.91 2.98
C LYS A 78 -24.25 -15.78 2.41
N LEU A 79 -24.14 -15.67 1.08
CA LEU A 79 -22.86 -15.47 0.42
C LEU A 79 -22.33 -14.05 0.67
N TYR A 80 -23.20 -13.03 0.66
CA TYR A 80 -22.81 -11.67 1.03
C TYR A 80 -22.27 -11.60 2.47
N ASP A 81 -22.99 -12.21 3.42
CA ASP A 81 -22.63 -12.21 4.84
C ASP A 81 -21.31 -12.94 5.09
N SER A 82 -20.96 -13.97 4.30
CA SER A 82 -19.67 -14.65 4.44
C SER A 82 -18.47 -13.72 4.16
N TYR A 83 -18.64 -12.70 3.28
CA TYR A 83 -17.64 -11.65 3.07
C TYR A 83 -17.55 -10.64 4.22
N MET A 84 -18.58 -10.58 5.08
CA MET A 84 -18.72 -9.62 6.18
C MET A 84 -18.44 -10.24 7.54
N GLU A 85 -17.99 -11.49 7.60
CA GLU A 85 -17.83 -12.25 8.83
C GLU A 85 -16.97 -11.51 9.87
N HIS A 86 -15.88 -10.86 9.45
CA HIS A 86 -15.03 -10.07 10.34
C HIS A 86 -15.77 -8.94 11.05
N LYS A 87 -16.84 -8.42 10.43
CA LYS A 87 -17.68 -7.36 10.96
C LYS A 87 -18.89 -7.90 11.73
N LEU A 88 -19.49 -8.99 11.26
CA LEU A 88 -20.69 -9.59 11.88
C LEU A 88 -20.37 -10.30 13.19
N SER A 89 -19.30 -11.11 13.24
CA SER A 89 -18.89 -11.79 14.47
C SER A 89 -17.78 -11.07 15.24
N GLY A 90 -17.18 -10.03 14.64
CA GLY A 90 -16.02 -9.34 15.23
C GLY A 90 -14.74 -10.19 15.21
N ARG A 91 -14.75 -11.35 14.51
CA ARG A 91 -13.62 -12.28 14.47
C ARG A 91 -12.74 -12.01 13.24
N VAL A 92 -11.48 -11.67 13.50
CA VAL A 92 -10.40 -11.61 12.50
C VAL A 92 -9.54 -12.87 12.64
N GLU A 93 -9.53 -13.71 11.62
CA GLU A 93 -8.81 -14.99 11.62
C GLU A 93 -7.33 -14.80 11.27
N ASN A 94 -7.01 -13.85 10.40
CA ASN A 94 -5.66 -13.59 9.92
C ASN A 94 -4.70 -13.21 11.07
N GLN A 95 -3.83 -14.16 11.46
CA GLN A 95 -2.87 -13.97 12.55
C GLN A 95 -1.76 -13.00 12.17
N LEU A 96 -1.26 -13.05 10.93
CA LEU A 96 -0.26 -12.12 10.44
C LEU A 96 -0.75 -10.68 10.58
N LEU A 97 -1.97 -10.40 10.12
CA LEU A 97 -2.59 -9.07 10.26
C LEU A 97 -2.69 -8.66 11.73
N LYS A 98 -3.19 -9.54 12.61
CA LYS A 98 -3.30 -9.25 14.04
C LYS A 98 -1.95 -8.95 14.67
N ASP A 99 -0.92 -9.72 14.36
CA ASP A 99 0.43 -9.53 14.92
C ASP A 99 1.03 -8.21 14.43
N LYS A 100 0.83 -7.87 13.15
CA LYS A 100 1.26 -6.58 12.59
C LYS A 100 0.52 -5.38 13.17
N LEU A 101 -0.77 -5.51 13.48
CA LEU A 101 -1.54 -4.46 14.12
C LEU A 101 -1.22 -4.32 15.63
N LYS A 102 -0.96 -5.43 16.33
CA LYS A 102 -0.54 -5.44 17.75
C LYS A 102 0.85 -4.85 17.96
N GLY A 103 1.75 -4.99 16.99
CA GLY A 103 3.08 -4.35 17.00
C GLY A 103 3.04 -2.82 17.00
N GLY A 104 1.83 -2.23 16.98
CA GLY A 104 1.60 -0.81 16.84
C GLY A 104 1.63 -0.40 15.37
N SER A 105 0.81 0.58 15.00
CA SER A 105 1.06 1.36 13.79
C SER A 105 2.49 1.87 13.91
N TYR A 106 3.34 1.62 12.92
CA TYR A 106 4.79 1.92 12.83
C TYR A 106 5.25 3.35 13.26
N GLY A 107 4.83 3.88 14.41
CA GLY A 107 4.95 5.28 14.81
C GLY A 107 4.17 6.30 13.97
N ILE A 108 3.57 5.90 12.84
CA ILE A 108 3.13 6.82 11.78
C ILE A 108 1.75 7.43 12.06
N MET A 109 0.89 6.72 12.80
CA MET A 109 -0.50 7.14 13.03
C MET A 109 -0.69 8.11 14.20
N ASN A 110 0.37 8.40 14.98
CA ASN A 110 0.26 9.36 16.07
C ASN A 110 0.20 10.82 15.57
N ASN A 111 0.66 11.09 14.34
CA ASN A 111 0.54 12.39 13.73
C ASN A 111 -0.57 12.41 12.67
N LYS A 112 -1.82 12.55 13.13
CA LYS A 112 -3.01 12.65 12.27
C LYS A 112 -2.95 13.84 11.30
N TYR A 113 -2.15 14.86 11.61
CA TYR A 113 -2.03 16.08 10.81
C TYR A 113 -0.94 15.99 9.74
N PHE A 114 0.15 15.25 10.00
CA PHE A 114 1.30 15.11 9.11
C PHE A 114 1.75 13.64 8.98
N PRO A 115 0.92 12.77 8.37
CA PRO A 115 1.22 11.34 8.26
C PRO A 115 2.41 11.05 7.36
N VAL A 116 2.64 11.86 6.32
CA VAL A 116 3.74 11.66 5.37
C VAL A 116 5.10 11.96 6.01
N PRO A 117 5.33 13.14 6.64
CA PRO A 117 6.58 13.38 7.37
C PRO A 117 6.83 12.37 8.50
N ALA A 118 5.79 11.92 9.19
CA ALA A 118 5.91 10.89 10.22
C ALA A 118 6.38 9.55 9.62
N PHE A 119 5.88 9.19 8.42
CA PHE A 119 6.30 8.00 7.70
C PHE A 119 7.75 8.10 7.25
N GLU A 120 8.14 9.23 6.65
CA GLU A 120 9.51 9.48 6.20
C GLU A 120 10.50 9.38 7.37
N CYS A 121 10.16 9.98 8.51
CA CYS A 121 10.96 9.89 9.73
C CYS A 121 11.08 8.45 10.23
N PHE A 122 9.98 7.69 10.25
CA PHE A 122 9.98 6.28 10.63
C PHE A 122 10.89 5.43 9.71
N VAL A 123 10.83 5.64 8.39
CA VAL A 123 11.67 4.93 7.42
C VAL A 123 13.14 5.29 7.64
N CYS A 124 13.46 6.58 7.76
CA CYS A 124 14.82 7.04 8.01
C CYS A 124 15.41 6.41 9.29
N LYS A 125 14.68 6.45 10.41
CA LYS A 125 15.08 5.83 11.67
C LYS A 125 15.26 4.31 11.53
N SER A 126 14.33 3.64 10.85
CA SER A 126 14.41 2.18 10.63
C SER A 126 15.63 1.79 9.79
N MET A 127 15.99 2.60 8.79
CA MET A 127 17.18 2.37 7.97
C MET A 127 18.46 2.62 8.77
N TYR A 128 18.50 3.71 9.55
CA TYR A 128 19.60 4.04 10.47
C TYR A 128 19.90 2.90 11.46
N GLU A 129 18.86 2.39 12.13
CA GLU A 129 18.99 1.33 13.14
C GLU A 129 19.47 0.01 12.52
N ARG A 130 18.99 -0.32 11.32
CA ARG A 130 19.43 -1.51 10.57
C ARG A 130 20.90 -1.43 10.17
N TYR A 131 21.33 -0.29 9.62
CA TYR A 131 22.72 -0.07 9.23
C TYR A 131 23.64 -0.13 10.45
N SER A 132 23.31 0.60 11.52
CA SER A 132 24.07 0.60 12.78
C SER A 132 24.23 -0.79 13.40
N SER A 133 23.24 -1.66 13.19
CA SER A 133 23.25 -3.03 13.73
C SER A 133 23.95 -4.06 12.83
N ASN A 134 24.58 -3.65 11.71
CA ASN A 134 25.20 -4.52 10.70
C ASN A 134 24.25 -5.63 10.17
N ASN A 135 22.95 -5.40 10.23
CA ASN A 135 21.94 -6.41 9.94
C ASN A 135 21.52 -6.33 8.46
N ASN A 136 22.41 -6.79 7.58
CA ASN A 136 22.23 -6.80 6.12
C ASN A 136 21.26 -7.90 5.66
N ARG A 137 20.00 -7.83 6.11
CA ARG A 137 18.94 -8.62 5.48
C ARG A 137 18.54 -7.94 4.18
N ASN A 138 19.12 -8.45 3.09
CA ASN A 138 18.83 -8.00 1.74
C ASN A 138 17.40 -8.41 1.35
N ARG A 139 16.42 -7.64 1.80
CA ARG A 139 15.05 -7.77 1.33
C ARG A 139 14.82 -6.62 0.36
N SER A 140 14.84 -6.95 -0.92
CA SER A 140 14.22 -6.15 -1.97
C SER A 140 12.71 -6.15 -1.73
N VAL A 141 12.23 -5.37 -0.75
CA VAL A 141 10.80 -5.39 -0.34
C VAL A 141 9.93 -4.63 -1.34
N TYR A 142 10.46 -3.64 -2.06
CA TYR A 142 9.64 -2.71 -2.85
C TYR A 142 10.11 -2.56 -4.30
N LYS A 143 10.17 -3.65 -5.05
CA LYS A 143 10.34 -3.62 -6.52
C LYS A 143 8.98 -3.41 -7.19
N CYS A 144 8.42 -2.22 -7.03
CA CYS A 144 7.24 -1.84 -7.79
C CYS A 144 7.64 -1.48 -9.22
N GLU A 145 7.02 -2.12 -10.20
CA GLU A 145 7.14 -1.66 -11.59
C GLU A 145 6.61 -0.23 -11.73
N GLN A 146 7.11 0.47 -12.74
CA GLN A 146 6.59 1.78 -13.11
C GLN A 146 5.09 1.68 -13.44
N PRO A 147 4.24 2.59 -12.92
CA PRO A 147 2.82 2.60 -13.23
C PRO A 147 2.59 2.72 -14.74
N LYS A 148 1.78 1.82 -15.30
CA LYS A 148 1.40 1.82 -16.71
C LYS A 148 0.09 2.60 -16.87
N SER A 149 0.10 3.66 -17.66
CA SER A 149 -1.14 4.40 -17.95
C SER A 149 -2.03 3.56 -18.85
N ARG A 150 -3.32 3.47 -18.51
CA ARG A 150 -4.34 2.93 -19.42
C ARG A 150 -4.61 3.87 -20.59
N ASP A 151 -4.48 5.18 -20.36
CA ASP A 151 -4.61 6.20 -21.39
C ASP A 151 -3.22 6.69 -21.80
N THR A 152 -2.75 6.26 -22.97
CA THR A 152 -1.44 6.64 -23.52
C THR A 152 -1.44 8.04 -24.12
N LYS A 153 -2.61 8.68 -24.26
CA LYS A 153 -2.75 10.01 -24.88
C LYS A 153 -2.59 11.17 -23.90
N ARG A 154 -2.55 10.88 -22.59
CA ARG A 154 -2.43 11.89 -21.53
C ARG A 154 -1.14 11.69 -20.76
N GLU A 155 -0.52 12.80 -20.41
CA GLU A 155 0.62 12.80 -19.50
C GLU A 155 0.19 12.23 -18.15
N ASN A 156 0.92 11.22 -17.67
CA ASN A 156 0.64 10.59 -16.40
C ASN A 156 1.59 11.12 -15.34
N TRP A 157 1.10 12.05 -14.51
CA TRP A 157 1.86 12.62 -13.40
C TRP A 157 2.40 11.57 -12.40
N TRP A 158 1.82 10.36 -12.36
CA TRP A 158 2.23 9.30 -11.43
C TRP A 158 3.59 8.74 -11.83
N ILE A 159 3.93 8.80 -13.12
CA ILE A 159 5.25 8.43 -13.61
C ILE A 159 6.29 9.38 -13.01
N SER A 160 6.03 10.68 -13.01
CA SER A 160 6.94 11.68 -12.44
C SER A 160 7.12 11.49 -10.94
N HIS A 161 6.03 11.23 -10.21
CA HIS A 161 6.09 10.93 -8.76
C HIS A 161 6.84 9.63 -8.48
N TRP A 162 6.62 8.58 -9.29
CA TRP A 162 7.34 7.31 -9.14
C TRP A 162 8.84 7.49 -9.37
N LYS A 163 9.24 8.22 -10.43
CA LYS A 163 10.66 8.53 -10.70
C LYS A 163 11.28 9.34 -9.56
N TYR A 164 10.58 10.37 -9.10
CA TYR A 164 11.05 11.19 -7.98
C TYR A 164 11.22 10.36 -6.71
N GLY A 165 10.27 9.47 -6.39
CA GLY A 165 10.37 8.54 -5.27
C GLY A 165 11.57 7.59 -5.36
N GLN A 166 11.93 7.12 -6.57
CA GLN A 166 13.17 6.36 -6.76
C GLN A 166 14.42 7.19 -6.46
N CYS A 167 14.44 8.44 -6.90
CA CYS A 167 15.54 9.37 -6.59
C CYS A 167 15.65 9.60 -5.07
N GLN A 168 14.53 9.80 -4.37
CA GLN A 168 14.49 9.95 -2.92
C GLN A 168 15.05 8.70 -2.21
N ALA A 169 14.65 7.51 -2.64
CA ALA A 169 15.15 6.26 -2.07
C ALA A 169 16.66 6.06 -2.29
N LYS A 170 17.15 6.33 -3.51
CA LYS A 170 18.59 6.27 -3.83
C LYS A 170 19.38 7.30 -3.03
N ALA A 171 18.90 8.54 -2.95
CA ALA A 171 19.55 9.61 -2.18
C ALA A 171 19.65 9.25 -0.70
N LEU A 172 18.57 8.68 -0.13
CA LEU A 172 18.55 8.25 1.26
C LEU A 172 19.57 7.13 1.53
N SER A 173 19.62 6.11 0.67
CA SER A 173 20.61 5.01 0.80
C SER A 173 22.04 5.55 0.73
N TYR A 174 22.32 6.38 -0.28
CA TYR A 174 23.64 6.97 -0.48
C TYR A 174 24.10 7.80 0.72
N LEU A 175 23.23 8.65 1.28
CA LEU A 175 23.59 9.48 2.43
C LEU A 175 23.82 8.65 3.68
N ILE A 176 23.01 7.62 3.93
CA ILE A 176 23.20 6.72 5.08
C ILE A 176 24.53 5.97 4.97
N GLU A 177 24.84 5.43 3.78
CA GLU A 177 26.05 4.65 3.52
C GLU A 177 27.32 5.50 3.52
N THR A 178 27.29 6.66 2.86
CA THR A 178 28.48 7.51 2.64
C THR A 178 28.82 8.33 3.88
N LEU A 179 27.82 8.84 4.58
CA LEU A 179 28.04 9.68 5.76
C LEU A 179 28.30 8.87 7.02
N ASN A 180 28.45 7.55 6.90
CA ASN A 180 28.59 6.62 8.01
C ASN A 180 27.67 7.00 9.17
N VAL A 181 26.38 7.20 8.86
CA VAL A 181 25.34 7.41 9.86
C VAL A 181 25.36 8.81 10.54
N SER A 182 26.14 9.77 10.03
CA SER A 182 26.12 11.16 10.52
C SER A 182 24.90 11.97 10.01
N ASN A 183 24.54 13.04 10.73
CA ASN A 183 23.38 13.87 10.41
C ASN A 183 23.59 14.64 9.10
N TYR A 184 22.65 14.53 8.17
CA TYR A 184 22.54 15.39 6.99
C TYR A 184 21.36 16.35 7.15
N THR A 185 21.43 17.52 6.48
CA THR A 185 20.32 18.48 6.47
C THR A 185 19.36 18.20 5.31
N LYS A 186 18.15 18.76 5.38
CA LYS A 186 17.17 18.66 4.31
C LYS A 186 17.73 19.19 2.98
N GLU A 187 18.51 20.27 3.01
CA GLU A 187 19.12 20.86 1.82
C GLU A 187 20.13 19.91 1.15
N VAL A 188 20.88 19.13 1.94
CA VAL A 188 21.80 18.11 1.39
C VAL A 188 21.01 17.00 0.71
N PHE A 189 19.92 16.54 1.33
CA PHE A 189 19.05 15.52 0.75
C PHE A 189 18.38 15.99 -0.55
N ASP A 190 17.81 17.18 -0.54
CA ASP A 190 17.14 17.77 -1.71
C ASP A 190 18.11 17.94 -2.88
N LYS A 191 19.34 18.43 -2.63
CA LYS A 191 20.40 18.52 -3.66
C LYS A 191 20.81 17.17 -4.23
N GLN A 192 20.87 16.14 -3.39
CA GLN A 192 21.22 14.79 -3.85
C GLN A 192 20.11 14.21 -4.75
N ILE A 193 18.84 14.48 -4.43
CA ILE A 193 17.71 14.12 -5.28
C ILE A 193 17.79 14.83 -6.64
N GLU A 194 18.02 16.14 -6.65
CA GLU A 194 18.16 16.93 -7.87
C GLU A 194 19.33 16.44 -8.73
N PHE A 195 20.46 16.10 -8.11
CA PHE A 195 21.60 15.50 -8.80
C PHE A 195 21.21 14.19 -9.50
N TYR A 196 20.53 13.28 -8.80
CA TYR A 196 20.10 12.01 -9.42
C TYR A 196 19.05 12.21 -10.50
N LEU A 197 18.10 13.13 -10.29
CA LEU A 197 17.04 13.42 -11.25
C LEU A 197 17.60 14.04 -12.54
N SER A 198 18.49 15.03 -12.44
CA SER A 198 19.07 15.73 -13.59
C SER A 198 19.99 14.87 -14.46
N ASN A 199 20.62 13.85 -13.85
CA ASN A 199 21.53 12.95 -14.56
C ASN A 199 20.87 11.62 -14.99
N GLY A 200 19.59 11.41 -14.68
CA GLY A 200 18.92 10.13 -14.99
C GLY A 200 19.51 8.95 -14.23
N TYR A 201 20.03 9.18 -13.03
CA TYR A 201 20.60 8.14 -12.17
C TYR A 201 19.55 7.46 -11.29
N CYS A 202 18.29 7.88 -11.41
CA CYS A 202 17.12 7.16 -10.98
C CYS A 202 16.78 6.13 -12.08
#